data_AF-A0A183PHU8-F1
#
_entry.id   AF-A0A183PHU8-F1
#
_cell.length_a   1.000
_cell.length_b   1.000
_cell.length_c   1.000
_cell.angle_alpha   90.00
_cell.angle_beta   90.00
_cell.angle_gamma   90.00
#
_symmetry.space_group_name_H-M   'P 1'
#
loop_
_entity.id
_entity.type
_entity.pdbx_description
1 polymer ?
#
loop_
_entity_poly.entity_id
_entity_poly.type
_entity_poly.pdbx_seq_one_letter_code
_entity_poly.pdbx_strand_id
1 'polypeptide(L)'
;MSTENHKTDHIPELSPRYSETHSDEQLGGNTYRMDPLLELELAEGREHYNQAVVDKTMTYESTSASHALDVPPGKDWITMISRALDLPKKEIIRFDGNPMNYWSSIRNFEECFDESVGFRFMLNHLIQYCDGKAKATIVQCALLGPEEGYRKALELLEEAFGQKHIVVHALIDKMLNIPAIKGTDPDNLGRLSREMRIRGLTLRQMNYVSDLNSAKTIECTFLKLPLHLQREWVKVACRISKTGRESLFKDLCEFVKEQSDIANTRYGLLVICGNNSDKRDVGVSKGKITMQQAYNMEELVIATSPYVVHPTWSAQVIIL
;
A
#
# COMPACT_ATOMS: atom_id res chain seq x y z
N MET A 1 -52.77 -19.59 65.86
CA MET A 1 -51.70 -19.30 66.82
C MET A 1 -50.67 -18.45 66.10
N SER A 2 -50.48 -17.21 66.57
CA SER A 2 -49.36 -16.29 66.29
C SER A 2 -48.01 -16.99 66.54
N THR A 3 -46.84 -16.63 65.98
CA THR A 3 -46.10 -15.35 65.90
C THR A 3 -45.00 -15.49 64.81
N GLU A 4 -44.83 -14.55 63.86
CA GLU A 4 -43.93 -13.37 63.90
C GLU A 4 -42.40 -13.69 63.86
N ASN A 5 -41.74 -13.37 62.73
CA ASN A 5 -40.57 -12.47 62.69
C ASN A 5 -40.07 -12.21 61.26
N HIS A 6 -40.25 -10.96 60.84
CA HIS A 6 -39.64 -10.33 59.68
C HIS A 6 -38.18 -9.94 59.97
N LYS A 7 -37.31 -10.04 58.96
CA LYS A 7 -36.14 -9.16 58.87
C LYS A 7 -35.92 -8.70 57.43
N THR A 8 -36.28 -7.45 57.22
CA THR A 8 -35.93 -6.53 56.14
C THR A 8 -34.43 -6.24 56.19
N ASP A 9 -33.77 -6.19 55.04
CA ASP A 9 -32.54 -5.42 54.88
C ASP A 9 -32.64 -4.55 53.63
N HIS A 10 -32.17 -3.33 53.83
CA HIS A 10 -32.48 -2.13 53.09
C HIS A 10 -31.59 -1.97 51.85
N ILE A 11 -32.22 -1.58 50.74
CA ILE A 11 -31.58 -0.89 49.62
C ILE A 11 -31.56 0.60 49.96
N PRO A 12 -30.43 1.31 49.84
CA PRO A 12 -30.45 2.76 49.72
C PRO A 12 -30.36 3.14 48.24
N GLU A 13 -31.51 3.50 47.66
CA GLU A 13 -31.59 4.49 46.59
C GLU A 13 -31.43 5.88 47.23
N LEU A 14 -30.57 6.74 46.67
CA LEU A 14 -30.91 8.14 46.43
C LEU A 14 -30.11 8.66 45.23
N SER A 15 -30.85 9.40 44.40
CA SER A 15 -30.60 9.83 43.03
C SER A 15 -30.04 11.29 43.00
N PRO A 16 -30.27 12.15 41.99
CA PRO A 16 -29.41 12.42 40.84
C PRO A 16 -28.92 13.88 40.72
N ARG A 17 -28.13 14.15 39.66
CA ARG A 17 -27.82 15.46 39.02
C ARG A 17 -26.58 16.20 39.54
N TYR A 18 -25.57 16.31 38.67
CA TYR A 18 -25.16 17.60 38.12
C TYR A 18 -24.71 17.37 36.66
N SER A 19 -25.40 18.06 35.74
CA SER A 19 -24.96 18.25 34.37
C SER A 19 -24.33 19.64 34.33
N GLU A 20 -23.06 19.75 33.93
CA GLU A 20 -22.51 20.98 33.37
C GLU A 20 -21.73 20.64 32.11
N THR A 21 -22.10 21.34 31.04
CA THR A 21 -21.49 21.35 29.72
C THR A 21 -20.64 22.62 29.58
N HIS A 22 -19.36 22.48 29.19
CA HIS A 22 -18.59 23.41 28.33
C HIS A 22 -17.18 22.80 28.15
N SER A 23 -16.83 22.26 26.98
CA SER A 23 -16.20 22.93 25.82
C SER A 23 -14.69 23.20 25.97
N ASP A 24 -13.99 22.68 24.96
CA ASP A 24 -12.78 23.17 24.28
C ASP A 24 -11.38 22.86 24.85
N GLU A 25 -10.67 22.11 24.00
CA GLU A 25 -9.26 22.21 23.61
C GLU A 25 -8.21 22.60 24.66
N GLN A 26 -7.29 21.67 24.97
CA GLN A 26 -5.86 21.91 24.68
C GLN A 26 -5.00 20.65 24.77
N LEU A 27 -4.12 20.56 23.76
CA LEU A 27 -3.02 19.64 23.57
C LEU A 27 -2.04 19.63 24.76
N GLY A 28 -1.60 18.43 25.17
CA GLY A 28 -0.45 18.25 26.05
C GLY A 28 0.04 16.81 25.98
N GLY A 29 1.20 16.59 25.39
CA GLY A 29 1.68 15.28 24.94
C GLY A 29 1.87 14.24 26.04
N ASN A 30 1.38 13.03 25.77
CA ASN A 30 1.83 11.82 26.46
C ASN A 30 2.79 11.07 25.52
N THR A 31 4.05 11.48 25.56
CA THR A 31 5.16 10.62 25.12
C THR A 31 5.24 9.48 26.11
N TYR A 32 4.86 8.27 25.69
CA TYR A 32 5.04 7.06 26.50
C TYR A 32 6.53 6.88 26.77
N ARG A 33 6.97 7.27 27.96
CA ARG A 33 8.33 7.08 28.47
C ARG A 33 8.55 5.57 28.55
N MET A 34 9.46 5.06 27.73
CA MET A 34 9.87 3.66 27.80
C MET A 34 10.45 3.39 29.21
N ASP A 35 10.21 2.18 29.72
CA ASP A 35 10.79 1.74 30.99
C ASP A 35 12.33 1.78 30.88
N PRO A 36 13.06 2.42 31.81
CA PRO A 36 14.52 2.46 31.80
C PRO A 36 15.18 1.07 31.76
N LEU A 37 14.50 0.04 32.29
CA LEU A 37 14.97 -1.34 32.23
C LEU A 37 14.94 -1.88 30.79
N LEU A 38 13.91 -1.52 30.02
CA LEU A 38 13.79 -1.89 28.61
C LEU A 38 14.81 -1.15 27.73
N GLU A 39 15.15 0.10 28.06
CA GLU A 39 16.23 0.82 27.35
C GLU A 39 17.61 0.20 27.60
N LEU A 40 17.86 -0.28 28.83
CA LEU A 40 19.11 -0.95 29.20
C LEU A 40 19.23 -2.31 28.50
N GLU A 41 18.19 -3.14 28.54
CA GLU A 41 18.19 -4.44 27.83
C GLU A 41 18.33 -4.27 26.30
N LEU A 42 17.77 -3.20 25.72
CA LEU A 42 17.93 -2.86 24.30
C LEU A 42 19.35 -2.35 23.98
N ALA A 43 20.03 -1.70 24.92
CA ALA A 43 21.43 -1.31 24.78
C ALA A 43 22.36 -2.53 24.87
N GLU A 44 22.13 -3.41 25.84
CA GLU A 44 22.86 -4.67 26.01
C GLU A 44 22.69 -5.59 24.78
N GLY A 45 21.49 -5.65 24.20
CA GLY A 45 21.23 -6.40 22.96
C GLY A 45 21.98 -5.85 21.74
N ARG A 46 22.11 -4.52 21.63
CA ARG A 46 22.94 -3.88 20.59
C ARG A 46 24.42 -4.18 20.77
N GLU A 47 24.88 -4.21 22.02
CA GLU A 47 26.26 -4.51 22.36
C GLU A 47 26.59 -5.98 22.09
N HIS A 48 25.69 -6.90 22.41
CA HIS A 48 25.78 -8.31 22.06
C HIS A 48 25.84 -8.55 20.55
N TYR A 49 25.03 -7.84 19.77
CA TYR A 49 25.08 -7.92 18.31
C TYR A 49 26.43 -7.43 17.77
N ASN A 50 26.91 -6.28 18.25
CA ASN A 50 28.20 -5.73 17.84
C ASN A 50 29.37 -6.64 18.25
N GLN A 51 29.33 -7.22 19.45
CA GLN A 51 30.37 -8.15 19.93
C GLN A 51 30.35 -9.45 19.14
N ALA A 52 29.18 -10.01 18.81
CA ALA A 52 29.06 -11.20 17.98
C ALA A 52 29.59 -10.96 16.56
N VAL A 53 29.38 -9.77 16.00
CA VAL A 53 29.96 -9.36 14.71
C VAL A 53 31.48 -9.26 14.81
N VAL A 54 32.03 -8.68 15.88
CA VAL A 54 33.48 -8.61 16.12
C VAL A 54 34.10 -10.00 16.33
N ASP A 55 33.48 -10.89 17.10
CA ASP A 55 33.99 -12.25 17.35
C ASP A 55 33.94 -13.13 16.08
N LYS A 56 32.92 -12.98 15.23
CA LYS A 56 32.87 -13.60 13.89
C LYS A 56 33.92 -13.02 12.94
N THR A 57 34.29 -11.75 13.13
CA THR A 57 35.36 -11.08 12.39
C THR A 57 36.74 -11.60 12.84
N MET A 58 36.95 -11.87 14.12
CA MET A 58 38.26 -12.36 14.61
C MET A 58 38.49 -13.87 14.37
N THR A 59 37.41 -14.65 14.25
CA THR A 59 37.49 -16.10 13.97
C THR A 59 37.86 -16.42 12.51
N TYR A 60 37.54 -15.56 11.54
CA TYR A 60 38.02 -15.74 10.15
C TYR A 60 39.53 -15.46 10.02
N GLU A 61 40.09 -14.60 10.87
CA GLU A 61 41.53 -14.29 10.86
C GLU A 61 42.37 -15.43 11.46
N SER A 62 41.80 -16.22 12.38
CA SER A 62 42.53 -17.26 13.11
C SER A 62 42.60 -18.62 12.38
N THR A 63 41.71 -18.89 11.41
CA THR A 63 41.69 -20.18 10.68
C THR A 63 42.40 -20.14 9.31
N SER A 64 42.84 -18.97 8.83
CA SER A 64 43.54 -18.84 7.54
C SER A 64 45.08 -19.02 7.63
N ALA A 65 45.59 -19.51 8.76
CA ALA A 65 47.01 -19.79 8.94
C ALA A 65 47.33 -21.29 8.82
N SER A 66 46.86 -21.99 7.79
CA SER A 66 47.51 -23.22 7.32
C SER A 66 47.02 -23.68 5.94
N HIS A 67 48.00 -23.89 5.06
CA HIS A 67 47.97 -24.50 3.73
C HIS A 67 47.65 -23.60 2.53
N ALA A 68 48.69 -23.49 1.69
CA ALA A 68 48.87 -22.61 0.55
C ALA A 68 47.98 -22.97 -0.65
N LEU A 69 47.24 -21.97 -1.13
CA LEU A 69 47.08 -21.63 -2.55
C LEU A 69 47.12 -20.10 -2.65
N ASP A 70 47.91 -19.58 -3.58
CA ASP A 70 48.12 -18.15 -3.84
C ASP A 70 46.79 -17.41 -4.06
N VAL A 71 46.35 -16.66 -3.05
CA VAL A 71 45.38 -15.56 -3.18
C VAL A 71 45.90 -14.38 -2.34
N PRO A 72 46.10 -13.18 -2.92
CA PRO A 72 46.65 -12.04 -2.17
C PRO A 72 45.69 -11.59 -1.05
N PRO A 73 46.12 -11.56 0.23
CA PRO A 73 45.25 -11.17 1.33
C PRO A 73 45.34 -9.66 1.55
N GLY A 74 44.23 -8.94 1.45
CA GLY A 74 44.15 -7.57 1.96
C GLY A 74 43.22 -6.61 1.23
N LYS A 75 42.83 -6.89 -0.03
CA LYS A 75 41.93 -6.01 -0.80
C LYS A 75 40.52 -6.57 -0.98
N ASP A 76 40.35 -7.87 -0.81
CA ASP A 76 39.07 -8.54 -1.10
C ASP A 76 38.08 -8.42 0.08
N TRP A 77 38.56 -8.49 1.33
CA TRP A 77 37.68 -8.37 2.50
C TRP A 77 37.11 -6.95 2.68
N ILE A 78 37.90 -5.90 2.40
CA ILE A 78 37.39 -4.50 2.38
C ILE A 78 36.31 -4.36 1.30
N THR A 79 36.51 -4.99 0.14
CA THR A 79 35.53 -4.97 -0.95
C THR A 79 34.28 -5.78 -0.58
N MET A 80 34.42 -6.92 0.10
CA MET A 80 33.28 -7.69 0.63
C MET A 80 32.53 -6.96 1.74
N ILE A 81 33.22 -6.33 2.69
CA ILE A 81 32.61 -5.54 3.76
C ILE A 81 31.94 -4.30 3.20
N SER A 82 32.59 -3.56 2.29
CA SER A 82 31.97 -2.41 1.62
C SER A 82 30.71 -2.84 0.85
N ARG A 83 30.74 -3.96 0.14
CA ARG A 83 29.53 -4.51 -0.52
C ARG A 83 28.46 -4.97 0.47
N ALA A 84 28.84 -5.45 1.65
CA ALA A 84 27.92 -5.84 2.71
C ALA A 84 27.33 -4.62 3.45
N LEU A 85 28.09 -3.53 3.55
CA LEU A 85 27.67 -2.23 4.09
C LEU A 85 26.85 -1.41 3.06
N ASP A 86 27.08 -1.63 1.76
CA ASP A 86 26.35 -1.04 0.64
C ASP A 86 25.04 -1.78 0.33
N LEU A 87 24.79 -2.94 0.96
CA LEU A 87 23.46 -3.56 0.92
C LEU A 87 22.48 -2.64 1.66
N PRO A 88 21.30 -2.36 1.09
CA PRO A 88 20.26 -1.65 1.82
C PRO A 88 20.04 -2.39 3.13
N LYS A 89 20.25 -1.70 4.26
CA LYS A 89 19.90 -2.27 5.57
C LYS A 89 18.46 -2.77 5.46
N LYS A 90 18.23 -4.05 5.78
CA LYS A 90 16.88 -4.61 5.84
C LYS A 90 16.09 -3.77 6.85
N GLU A 91 15.27 -2.86 6.34
CA GLU A 91 14.44 -2.01 7.17
C GLU A 91 13.17 -2.77 7.52
N ILE A 92 12.92 -2.92 8.82
CA ILE A 92 11.67 -3.50 9.29
C ILE A 92 10.58 -2.45 9.12
N ILE A 93 9.60 -2.77 8.28
CA ILE A 93 8.43 -1.94 8.02
C ILE A 93 7.54 -1.97 9.26
N ARG A 94 7.18 -0.79 9.76
CA ARG A 94 6.26 -0.68 10.89
C ARG A 94 4.86 -1.17 10.52
N PHE A 95 4.20 -1.85 11.44
CA PHE A 95 2.85 -2.39 11.25
C PHE A 95 1.85 -1.71 12.18
N ASP A 96 0.90 -0.97 11.62
CA ASP A 96 -0.10 -0.17 12.34
C ASP A 96 -1.40 -0.93 12.67
N GLY A 97 -1.53 -2.17 12.20
CA GLY A 97 -2.75 -2.96 12.28
C GLY A 97 -3.66 -2.83 11.05
N ASN A 98 -3.17 -2.32 9.91
CA ASN A 98 -3.92 -2.35 8.66
C ASN A 98 -3.88 -3.76 8.03
N PRO A 99 -5.01 -4.48 7.91
CA PRO A 99 -5.04 -5.84 7.35
C PRO A 99 -4.44 -5.96 5.94
N MET A 100 -4.55 -4.90 5.13
CA MET A 100 -3.99 -4.89 3.78
C MET A 100 -2.47 -5.07 3.73
N ASN A 101 -1.77 -4.66 4.79
CA ASN A 101 -0.32 -4.69 4.88
C ASN A 101 0.20 -5.87 5.72
N TYR A 102 -0.68 -6.66 6.33
CA TYR A 102 -0.31 -7.72 7.28
C TYR A 102 0.73 -8.69 6.69
N TRP A 103 0.41 -9.34 5.57
CA TRP A 103 1.28 -10.37 4.99
C TRP A 103 2.63 -9.82 4.51
N SER A 104 2.67 -8.58 4.04
CA SER A 104 3.92 -7.91 3.69
C SER A 104 4.75 -7.57 4.92
N SER A 105 4.10 -7.09 6.00
CA SER A 105 4.78 -6.75 7.25
C SER A 105 5.35 -7.97 7.96
N ILE A 106 4.58 -9.06 8.06
CA ILE A 106 5.05 -10.31 8.69
C ILE A 106 6.22 -10.90 7.90
N ARG A 107 6.11 -11.00 6.57
CA ARG A 107 7.21 -11.52 5.74
C ARG A 107 8.47 -10.67 5.87
N ASN A 108 8.32 -9.35 5.81
CA ASN A 108 9.45 -8.43 5.98
C ASN A 108 10.09 -8.58 7.36
N PHE A 109 9.29 -8.77 8.41
CA PHE A 109 9.79 -9.03 9.76
C PHE A 109 10.57 -10.36 9.83
N GLU A 110 9.98 -11.46 9.34
CA GLU A 110 10.62 -12.79 9.32
C GLU A 110 11.94 -12.78 8.54
N GLU A 111 12.01 -12.07 7.42
CA GLU A 111 13.23 -11.93 6.62
C GLU A 111 14.37 -11.17 7.32
N CYS A 112 14.08 -10.44 8.41
CA CYS A 112 15.08 -9.65 9.15
C CYS A 112 15.81 -10.44 10.24
N PHE A 113 15.31 -11.61 10.65
CA PHE A 113 15.92 -12.41 11.72
C PHE A 113 16.48 -13.71 11.18
N ASP A 114 17.68 -14.07 11.65
CA ASP A 114 18.25 -15.40 11.44
C ASP A 114 17.66 -16.39 12.46
N GLU A 115 17.71 -17.68 12.15
CA GLU A 115 17.20 -18.76 13.01
C GLU A 115 17.87 -18.82 14.41
N SER A 116 19.02 -18.17 14.58
CA SER A 116 19.79 -18.13 15.83
C SER A 116 19.33 -17.07 16.84
N VAL A 117 18.38 -16.22 16.48
CA VAL A 117 17.91 -15.13 17.34
C VAL A 117 16.96 -15.66 18.42
N GLY A 118 17.16 -15.24 19.67
CA GLY A 118 16.32 -15.66 20.80
C GLY A 118 14.88 -15.08 20.75
N PHE A 119 13.90 -15.89 21.16
CA PHE A 119 12.47 -15.50 21.13
C PHE A 119 12.13 -14.22 21.91
N ARG A 120 12.80 -13.96 23.03
CA ARG A 120 12.61 -12.72 23.81
C ARG A 120 12.95 -11.49 22.98
N PHE A 121 14.08 -11.54 22.25
CA PHE A 121 14.53 -10.45 21.40
C PHE A 121 13.58 -10.23 20.23
N MET A 122 13.16 -11.33 19.57
CA MET A 122 12.17 -11.27 18.47
C MET A 122 10.85 -10.67 18.93
N LEU A 123 10.31 -11.09 20.09
CA LEU A 123 9.07 -10.54 20.64
C LEU A 123 9.19 -9.04 20.95
N ASN A 124 10.26 -8.63 21.62
CA ASN A 124 10.48 -7.21 21.94
C ASN A 124 10.60 -6.35 20.67
N HIS A 125 11.28 -6.87 19.64
CA HIS A 125 11.36 -6.18 18.34
C HIS A 125 10.01 -6.15 17.64
N LEU A 126 9.25 -7.24 17.63
CA LEU A 126 7.91 -7.28 17.05
C LEU A 126 7.01 -6.21 17.68
N ILE A 127 7.03 -6.09 19.01
CA ILE A 127 6.28 -5.06 19.76
C ILE A 127 6.77 -3.65 19.43
N GLN A 128 8.08 -3.46 19.23
CA GLN A 128 8.67 -2.16 18.89
C GLN A 128 8.27 -1.68 17.50
N TYR A 129 8.18 -2.59 16.52
CA TYR A 129 7.83 -2.28 15.14
C TYR A 129 6.32 -2.36 14.86
N CYS A 130 5.52 -2.76 15.85
CA CYS A 130 4.08 -2.58 15.81
C CYS A 130 3.69 -1.21 16.39
N ASP A 131 2.70 -0.58 15.77
CA ASP A 131 2.11 0.68 16.20
C ASP A 131 0.58 0.54 16.34
N GLY A 132 -0.05 1.49 17.02
CA GLY A 132 -1.51 1.60 17.11
C GLY A 132 -2.19 0.32 17.58
N LYS A 133 -3.14 -0.18 16.77
CA LYS A 133 -3.95 -1.36 17.11
C LYS A 133 -3.11 -2.63 17.18
N ALA A 134 -2.12 -2.78 16.29
CA ALA A 134 -1.26 -3.97 16.29
C ALA A 134 -0.47 -4.08 17.60
N LYS A 135 0.14 -2.97 18.06
CA LYS A 135 0.89 -2.97 19.32
C LYS A 135 0.00 -3.30 20.51
N ALA A 136 -1.18 -2.70 20.58
CA ALA A 136 -2.15 -2.94 21.66
C ALA A 136 -2.55 -4.42 21.76
N THR A 137 -2.64 -5.12 20.61
CA THR A 137 -2.98 -6.56 20.56
C THR A 137 -1.90 -7.44 21.19
N ILE A 138 -0.62 -7.12 21.01
CA ILE A 138 0.49 -8.04 21.38
C ILE A 138 1.34 -7.60 22.56
N VAL A 139 1.22 -6.35 23.04
CA VAL A 139 2.10 -5.82 24.08
C VAL A 139 2.10 -6.67 25.37
N GLN A 140 0.95 -7.26 25.72
CA GLN A 140 0.81 -8.09 26.91
C GLN A 140 1.49 -9.47 26.79
N CYS A 141 1.83 -9.91 25.57
CA CYS A 141 2.56 -11.16 25.35
C CYS A 141 3.97 -11.13 25.96
N ALA A 142 4.53 -9.96 26.24
CA ALA A 142 5.82 -9.80 26.90
C ALA A 142 5.86 -10.37 28.35
N LEU A 143 4.69 -10.55 28.97
CA LEU A 143 4.53 -11.15 30.30
C LEU A 143 4.64 -12.68 30.29
N LEU A 144 4.48 -13.31 29.11
CA LEU A 144 4.57 -14.76 28.96
C LEU A 144 6.03 -15.21 28.85
N GLY A 145 6.26 -16.53 28.92
CA GLY A 145 7.58 -17.10 28.63
C GLY A 145 8.05 -16.71 27.22
N PRO A 146 9.38 -16.60 26.95
CA PRO A 146 9.88 -16.05 25.67
C PRO A 146 9.30 -16.69 24.41
N GLU A 147 9.30 -18.02 24.33
CA GLU A 147 8.80 -18.77 23.18
C GLU A 147 7.26 -18.72 23.10
N GLU A 148 6.58 -18.86 24.23
CA GLU A 148 5.13 -18.79 24.32
C GLU A 148 4.60 -17.41 23.92
N GLY A 149 5.20 -16.34 24.46
CA GLY A 149 4.84 -14.96 24.17
C GLY A 149 5.03 -14.61 22.70
N TYR A 150 6.13 -15.03 22.08
CA TYR A 150 6.35 -14.80 20.65
C TYR A 150 5.32 -15.52 19.79
N ARG A 151 5.08 -16.81 20.02
CA ARG A 151 4.06 -17.56 19.29
C ARG A 151 2.67 -16.96 19.47
N LYS A 152 2.31 -16.60 20.70
CA LYS A 152 1.00 -16.01 21.00
C LYS A 152 0.84 -14.64 20.34
N ALA A 153 1.90 -13.84 20.27
CA ALA A 153 1.87 -12.55 19.59
C ALA A 153 1.57 -12.73 18.08
N LEU A 154 2.23 -13.67 17.41
CA LEU A 154 1.98 -13.96 15.99
C LEU A 154 0.55 -14.48 15.76
N GLU A 155 0.08 -15.40 16.60
CA GLU A 155 -1.30 -15.92 16.55
C GLU A 155 -2.32 -14.79 16.67
N LEU A 156 -2.18 -13.90 17.67
CA LEU A 156 -3.11 -12.79 17.88
C LEU A 156 -3.08 -11.77 16.73
N LEU A 157 -1.92 -11.52 16.11
CA LEU A 157 -1.85 -10.66 14.93
C LEU A 157 -2.53 -11.31 13.72
N GLU A 158 -2.36 -12.62 13.54
CA GLU A 158 -3.00 -13.36 12.45
C GLU A 158 -4.52 -13.38 12.61
N GLU A 159 -5.03 -13.65 13.82
CA GLU A 159 -6.45 -13.64 14.15
C GLU A 159 -7.07 -12.26 13.93
N ALA A 160 -6.40 -11.19 14.37
CA ALA A 160 -6.94 -9.84 14.32
C ALA A 160 -6.84 -9.20 12.92
N PHE A 161 -5.76 -9.46 12.17
CA PHE A 161 -5.44 -8.72 10.94
C PHE A 161 -5.10 -9.61 9.75
N GLY A 162 -4.62 -10.82 9.98
CA GLY A 162 -4.08 -11.70 8.94
C GLY A 162 -5.08 -12.63 8.26
N GLN A 163 -6.24 -12.84 8.89
CA GLN A 163 -7.28 -13.71 8.34
C GLN A 163 -7.65 -13.29 6.91
N LYS A 164 -7.63 -14.25 5.97
CA LYS A 164 -7.83 -13.98 4.54
C LYS A 164 -9.08 -13.15 4.26
N HIS A 165 -10.19 -13.47 4.91
CA HIS A 165 -11.46 -12.75 4.75
C HIS A 165 -11.39 -11.29 5.26
N ILE A 166 -10.64 -11.01 6.34
CA ILE A 166 -10.42 -9.65 6.85
C ILE A 166 -9.61 -8.84 5.83
N VAL A 167 -8.51 -9.42 5.31
CA VAL A 167 -7.67 -8.76 4.30
C VAL A 167 -8.45 -8.49 3.02
N VAL A 168 -9.23 -9.46 2.55
CA VAL A 168 -10.07 -9.35 1.34
C VAL A 168 -11.12 -8.25 1.50
N HIS A 169 -11.85 -8.22 2.62
CA HIS A 169 -12.82 -7.17 2.87
C HIS A 169 -12.16 -5.78 2.97
N ALA A 170 -11.01 -5.65 3.63
CA ALA A 170 -10.28 -4.38 3.68
C ALA A 170 -9.85 -3.90 2.27
N LEU A 171 -9.43 -4.82 1.39
CA LEU A 171 -9.09 -4.52 -0.01
C LEU A 171 -10.29 -4.05 -0.82
N ILE A 172 -11.45 -4.70 -0.65
CA ILE A 172 -12.72 -4.32 -1.30
C ILE A 172 -13.17 -2.97 -0.77
N ASP A 173 -13.23 -2.79 0.55
CA ASP A 173 -13.68 -1.55 1.17
C ASP A 173 -12.83 -0.36 0.74
N LYS A 174 -11.51 -0.50 0.66
CA LYS A 174 -10.65 0.57 0.14
C LYS A 174 -10.99 0.95 -1.30
N MET A 175 -11.31 -0.02 -2.15
CA MET A 175 -11.75 0.24 -3.54
C MET A 175 -13.13 0.91 -3.56
N LEU A 176 -14.06 0.46 -2.73
CA LEU A 176 -15.42 1.01 -2.66
C LEU A 176 -15.48 2.40 -1.99
N ASN A 177 -14.48 2.74 -1.17
CA ASN A 177 -14.34 4.05 -0.54
C ASN A 177 -13.74 5.12 -1.48
N ILE A 178 -13.32 4.75 -2.70
CA ILE A 178 -12.93 5.73 -3.71
C ILE A 178 -14.13 6.67 -3.95
N PRO A 179 -13.97 8.01 -3.91
CA PRO A 179 -15.07 8.93 -4.18
C PRO A 179 -15.65 8.75 -5.58
N ALA A 180 -16.94 9.03 -5.76
CA ALA A 180 -17.56 9.01 -7.08
C ALA A 180 -16.90 10.06 -7.99
N ILE A 181 -16.56 9.65 -9.21
CA ILE A 181 -15.87 10.48 -10.19
C ILE A 181 -16.89 11.46 -10.78
N LYS A 182 -16.62 12.76 -10.66
CA LYS A 182 -17.49 13.83 -11.15
C LYS A 182 -17.02 14.32 -12.51
N GLY A 183 -17.96 14.58 -13.41
CA GLY A 183 -17.65 15.14 -14.74
C GLY A 183 -16.74 14.23 -15.56
N THR A 184 -15.79 14.82 -16.26
CA THR A 184 -14.78 14.09 -17.02
C THR A 184 -13.42 14.32 -16.37
N ASP A 185 -13.00 13.36 -15.56
CA ASP A 185 -11.74 13.39 -14.80
C ASP A 185 -10.90 12.15 -15.17
N PRO A 186 -9.96 12.29 -16.11
CA PRO A 186 -9.17 11.17 -16.62
C PRO A 186 -8.25 10.58 -15.56
N ASP A 187 -7.74 11.40 -14.64
CA ASP A 187 -6.80 10.96 -13.59
C ASP A 187 -7.51 10.08 -12.56
N ASN A 188 -8.68 10.50 -12.08
CA ASN A 188 -9.45 9.70 -11.13
C ASN A 188 -10.03 8.44 -11.77
N LEU A 189 -10.37 8.47 -13.07
CA LEU A 189 -10.76 7.27 -13.82
C LEU A 189 -9.59 6.30 -13.98
N GLY A 190 -8.40 6.79 -14.28
CA GLY A 190 -7.17 5.99 -14.34
C GLY A 190 -6.79 5.38 -12.99
N ARG A 191 -6.97 6.13 -11.90
CA ARG A 191 -6.79 5.62 -10.54
C ARG A 191 -7.78 4.50 -10.25
N LEU A 192 -9.07 4.68 -10.51
CA LEU A 192 -10.08 3.64 -10.31
C LEU A 192 -9.78 2.38 -11.14
N SER A 193 -9.43 2.54 -12.42
CA SER A 193 -9.03 1.45 -13.32
C SER A 193 -7.87 0.62 -12.75
N ARG A 194 -6.81 1.30 -12.29
CA ARG A 194 -5.64 0.66 -11.68
C ARG A 194 -6.02 -0.09 -10.40
N GLU A 195 -6.81 0.54 -9.54
CA GLU A 195 -7.24 -0.06 -8.28
C GLU A 195 -8.07 -1.32 -8.55
N MET A 196 -9.08 -1.26 -9.42
CA MET A 196 -9.90 -2.40 -9.81
C MET A 196 -9.06 -3.57 -10.37
N ARG A 197 -8.08 -3.27 -11.22
CA ARG A 197 -7.18 -4.28 -11.79
C ARG A 197 -6.33 -4.96 -10.72
N ILE A 198 -5.73 -4.18 -9.81
CA ILE A 198 -4.92 -4.72 -8.71
C ILE A 198 -5.78 -5.62 -7.83
N ARG A 199 -7.00 -5.18 -7.43
CA ARG A 199 -7.91 -6.00 -6.61
C ARG A 199 -8.34 -7.27 -7.34
N GLY A 200 -8.68 -7.15 -8.62
CA GLY A 200 -9.04 -8.29 -9.47
C GLY A 200 -7.96 -9.36 -9.54
N LEU A 201 -6.68 -8.98 -9.51
CA LEU A 201 -5.55 -9.91 -9.47
C LEU A 201 -5.36 -10.52 -8.07
N THR A 202 -5.32 -9.69 -7.03
CA THR A 202 -5.10 -10.14 -5.64
C THR A 202 -6.20 -11.08 -5.16
N LEU A 203 -7.47 -10.74 -5.34
CA LEU A 203 -8.58 -11.56 -4.86
C LEU A 203 -8.73 -12.86 -5.66
N ARG A 204 -8.31 -12.88 -6.93
CA ARG A 204 -8.21 -14.12 -7.70
C ARG A 204 -7.16 -15.06 -7.11
N GLN A 205 -5.98 -14.54 -6.76
CA GLN A 205 -4.93 -15.34 -6.12
C GLN A 205 -5.36 -15.87 -4.75
N MET A 206 -6.19 -15.12 -4.01
CA MET A 206 -6.72 -15.54 -2.72
C MET A 206 -7.95 -16.45 -2.80
N ASN A 207 -8.47 -16.76 -4.00
CA ASN A 207 -9.72 -17.52 -4.25
C ASN A 207 -11.02 -16.83 -3.77
N TYR A 208 -11.07 -15.50 -3.74
CA TYR A 208 -12.25 -14.70 -3.36
C TYR A 208 -12.90 -13.99 -4.56
N VAL A 209 -12.97 -14.68 -5.70
CA VAL A 209 -13.57 -14.13 -6.93
C VAL A 209 -15.08 -13.90 -6.79
N SER A 210 -15.76 -14.70 -5.97
CA SER A 210 -17.19 -14.57 -5.68
C SER A 210 -17.54 -13.24 -5.01
N ASP A 211 -16.69 -12.75 -4.11
CA ASP A 211 -16.92 -11.48 -3.40
C ASP A 211 -16.79 -10.27 -4.34
N LEU A 212 -15.87 -10.35 -5.31
CA LEU A 212 -15.78 -9.36 -6.39
C LEU A 212 -17.02 -9.38 -7.27
N ASN A 213 -17.54 -10.57 -7.57
CA ASN A 213 -18.73 -10.75 -8.41
C ASN A 213 -20.04 -10.56 -7.64
N SER A 214 -19.99 -10.19 -6.36
CA SER A 214 -21.20 -9.86 -5.62
C SER A 214 -21.90 -8.65 -6.23
N ALA A 215 -23.23 -8.67 -6.24
CA ALA A 215 -24.04 -7.55 -6.75
C ALA A 215 -23.64 -6.23 -6.08
N LYS A 216 -23.42 -6.25 -4.76
CA LYS A 216 -22.96 -5.08 -3.98
C LYS A 216 -21.67 -4.49 -4.53
N THR A 217 -20.63 -5.30 -4.76
CA THR A 217 -19.33 -4.80 -5.25
C THR A 217 -19.47 -4.21 -6.65
N ILE A 218 -20.19 -4.88 -7.55
CA ILE A 218 -20.41 -4.43 -8.93
C ILE A 218 -21.22 -3.13 -8.94
N GLU A 219 -22.34 -3.07 -8.22
CA GLU A 219 -23.21 -1.90 -8.13
C GLU A 219 -22.49 -0.69 -7.52
N CYS A 220 -21.81 -0.88 -6.39
CA CYS A 220 -21.07 0.21 -5.75
C CYS A 220 -19.96 0.74 -6.67
N THR A 221 -19.28 -0.14 -7.42
CA THR A 221 -18.24 0.27 -8.38
C THR A 221 -18.84 0.99 -9.59
N PHE A 222 -19.97 0.50 -10.11
CA PHE A 222 -20.72 1.15 -11.17
C PHE A 222 -21.13 2.59 -10.79
N LEU A 223 -21.62 2.78 -9.56
CA LEU A 223 -22.02 4.09 -9.06
C LEU A 223 -20.85 5.07 -8.87
N LYS A 224 -19.58 4.59 -8.89
CA LYS A 224 -18.41 5.49 -8.91
C LYS A 224 -18.15 6.12 -10.27
N LEU A 225 -18.65 5.52 -11.33
CA LEU A 225 -18.40 6.00 -12.69
C LEU A 225 -19.18 7.29 -12.95
N PRO A 226 -18.66 8.21 -13.78
CA PRO A 226 -19.43 9.35 -14.27
C PRO A 226 -20.68 8.90 -15.04
N LEU A 227 -21.74 9.72 -15.01
CA LEU A 227 -23.03 9.39 -15.60
C LEU A 227 -22.96 8.97 -17.08
N HIS A 228 -22.08 9.59 -17.88
CA HIS A 228 -21.92 9.21 -19.29
C HIS A 228 -21.37 7.78 -19.43
N LEU A 229 -20.40 7.38 -18.59
CA LEU A 229 -19.86 6.02 -18.55
C LEU A 229 -20.87 5.02 -17.98
N GLN A 230 -21.68 5.43 -17.00
CA GLN A 230 -22.78 4.59 -16.51
C GLN A 230 -23.75 4.22 -17.64
N ARG A 231 -24.14 5.20 -18.47
CA ARG A 231 -25.02 4.98 -19.63
C ARG A 231 -24.41 4.05 -20.66
N GLU A 232 -23.12 4.22 -20.97
CA GLU A 232 -22.40 3.33 -21.89
C GLU A 232 -22.25 1.92 -21.32
N TRP A 233 -21.95 1.80 -20.02
CA TRP A 233 -21.86 0.51 -19.34
C TRP A 233 -23.19 -0.25 -19.39
N VAL A 234 -24.33 0.41 -19.17
CA VAL A 234 -25.65 -0.25 -19.27
C VAL A 234 -25.86 -0.86 -20.65
N LYS A 235 -25.40 -0.21 -21.73
CA LYS A 235 -25.45 -0.79 -23.08
C LYS A 235 -24.55 -2.02 -23.20
N VAL A 236 -23.33 -1.97 -22.65
CA VAL A 236 -22.39 -3.10 -22.63
C VAL A 236 -22.98 -4.28 -21.85
N ALA A 237 -23.48 -4.04 -20.65
CA ALA A 237 -24.09 -5.05 -19.79
C ALA A 237 -25.32 -5.68 -20.45
N CYS A 238 -26.15 -4.89 -21.14
CA CYS A 238 -27.28 -5.41 -21.92
C CYS A 238 -26.81 -6.34 -23.05
N ARG A 239 -25.71 -6.03 -23.74
CA ARG A 239 -25.13 -6.93 -24.76
C ARG A 239 -24.63 -8.23 -24.15
N ILE A 240 -23.99 -8.18 -22.99
CA ILE A 240 -23.51 -9.36 -22.25
C ILE A 240 -24.68 -10.25 -21.83
N SER A 241 -25.74 -9.65 -21.28
CA SER A 241 -26.95 -10.37 -20.85
C SER A 241 -27.59 -11.16 -22.01
N LYS A 242 -27.55 -10.62 -23.23
CA LYS A 242 -28.05 -11.32 -24.44
C LYS A 242 -27.26 -12.59 -24.80
N THR A 243 -26.05 -12.77 -24.30
CA THR A 243 -25.28 -14.03 -24.48
C THR A 243 -25.61 -15.08 -23.41
N GLY A 244 -26.60 -14.84 -22.55
CA GLY A 244 -27.03 -15.77 -21.51
C GLY A 244 -26.15 -15.79 -20.26
N ARG A 245 -25.26 -14.80 -20.08
CA ARG A 245 -24.42 -14.65 -18.87
C ARG A 245 -24.67 -13.32 -18.20
N GLU A 246 -24.48 -13.26 -16.89
CA GLU A 246 -24.45 -12.00 -16.15
C GLU A 246 -23.12 -11.26 -16.37
N SER A 247 -23.15 -9.94 -16.20
CA SER A 247 -21.93 -9.12 -16.20
C SER A 247 -21.15 -9.37 -14.92
N LEU A 248 -19.87 -9.68 -15.05
CA LEU A 248 -18.96 -9.95 -13.94
C LEU A 248 -18.11 -8.72 -13.63
N PHE A 249 -17.46 -8.72 -12.46
CA PHE A 249 -16.51 -7.67 -12.09
C PHE A 249 -15.40 -7.51 -13.13
N LYS A 250 -14.96 -8.62 -13.75
CA LYS A 250 -13.96 -8.61 -14.82
C LYS A 250 -14.40 -7.77 -16.02
N ASP A 251 -15.66 -7.90 -16.44
CA ASP A 251 -16.18 -7.15 -17.59
C ASP A 251 -16.21 -5.65 -17.29
N LEU A 252 -16.61 -5.28 -16.06
CA LEU A 252 -16.61 -3.89 -15.61
C LEU A 252 -15.18 -3.33 -15.55
N CYS A 253 -14.22 -4.12 -15.06
CA CYS A 253 -12.81 -3.75 -15.02
C CYS A 253 -12.24 -3.52 -16.42
N GLU A 254 -12.57 -4.37 -17.39
CA GLU A 254 -12.13 -4.22 -18.79
C GLU A 254 -12.73 -2.96 -19.42
N PHE A 255 -14.02 -2.71 -19.20
CA PHE A 255 -14.67 -1.49 -19.66
C PHE A 255 -14.05 -0.23 -19.07
N VAL A 256 -13.88 -0.15 -17.74
CA VAL A 256 -13.31 1.03 -17.07
C VAL A 256 -11.86 1.27 -17.54
N LYS A 257 -11.10 0.21 -17.79
CA LYS A 257 -9.77 0.32 -18.39
C LYS A 257 -9.82 0.92 -19.78
N GLU A 258 -10.67 0.41 -20.65
CA GLU A 258 -10.84 0.93 -22.01
C GLU A 258 -11.23 2.42 -22.00
N GLN A 259 -12.16 2.81 -21.14
CA GLN A 259 -12.57 4.21 -20.98
C GLN A 259 -11.43 5.09 -20.46
N SER A 260 -10.62 4.59 -19.53
CA SER A 260 -9.41 5.28 -19.07
C SER A 260 -8.38 5.44 -20.18
N ASP A 261 -8.17 4.42 -21.00
CA ASP A 261 -7.21 4.46 -22.10
C ASP A 261 -7.68 5.46 -23.17
N ILE A 262 -8.98 5.47 -23.50
CA ILE A 262 -9.61 6.44 -24.42
C ILE A 262 -9.44 7.87 -23.90
N ALA A 263 -9.73 8.11 -22.62
CA ALA A 263 -9.61 9.44 -22.00
C ALA A 263 -8.18 9.98 -22.05
N ASN A 264 -7.17 9.10 -21.99
CA ASN A 264 -5.75 9.44 -22.07
C ASN A 264 -5.22 9.59 -23.50
N THR A 265 -6.02 9.30 -24.53
CA THR A 265 -5.62 9.56 -25.92
C THR A 265 -5.59 11.06 -26.22
N ARG A 266 -4.83 11.45 -27.27
CA ARG A 266 -4.82 12.83 -27.78
C ARG A 266 -6.23 13.38 -28.00
N TYR A 267 -7.14 12.56 -28.57
CA TYR A 267 -8.51 12.97 -28.84
C TYR A 267 -9.39 12.99 -27.59
N GLY A 268 -9.17 12.05 -26.66
CA GLY A 268 -9.82 12.05 -25.35
C GLY A 268 -9.54 13.35 -24.59
N LEU A 269 -8.28 13.78 -24.56
CA LEU A 269 -7.88 15.05 -23.94
C LEU A 269 -8.56 16.27 -24.58
N LEU A 270 -8.76 16.27 -25.90
CA LEU A 270 -9.47 17.37 -26.58
C LEU A 270 -10.95 17.45 -26.16
N VAL A 271 -11.62 16.30 -26.05
CA VAL A 271 -13.02 16.23 -25.57
C VAL A 271 -13.13 16.69 -24.11
N ILE A 272 -12.11 16.42 -23.30
CA ILE A 272 -12.06 16.83 -21.88
C ILE A 272 -11.78 18.33 -21.75
N CYS A 273 -10.77 18.83 -22.46
CA CYS A 273 -10.36 20.25 -22.43
C CYS A 273 -11.42 21.18 -23.05
N GLY A 274 -12.12 20.74 -24.10
CA GLY A 274 -13.18 21.53 -24.74
C GLY A 274 -14.38 21.80 -23.84
N ASN A 275 -14.64 20.96 -22.84
CA ASN A 275 -15.78 21.12 -21.92
C ASN A 275 -15.52 22.09 -20.76
N ASN A 276 -14.26 22.49 -20.52
CA ASN A 276 -13.88 23.37 -19.40
C ASN A 276 -13.75 24.86 -19.79
N SER A 277 -13.86 25.21 -21.08
CA SER A 277 -13.84 26.61 -21.53
C SER A 277 -15.18 27.34 -21.35
N ASP A 278 -16.30 26.62 -21.19
CA ASP A 278 -17.63 27.22 -21.18
C ASP A 278 -18.11 27.70 -19.80
N LYS A 279 -17.24 27.69 -18.78
CA LYS A 279 -17.55 28.18 -17.42
C LYS A 279 -16.63 29.29 -16.91
N ARG A 280 -15.98 30.05 -17.80
CA ARG A 280 -15.33 31.30 -17.40
C ARG A 280 -16.14 32.47 -17.89
N ASP A 281 -16.85 33.05 -16.91
CA ASP A 281 -17.42 34.37 -16.94
C ASP A 281 -16.53 35.39 -17.65
N VAL A 282 -17.20 36.32 -18.32
CA VAL A 282 -16.63 37.41 -19.09
C VAL A 282 -15.78 38.29 -18.18
N GLY A 283 -14.46 38.09 -18.24
CA GLY A 283 -13.46 38.93 -17.58
C GLY A 283 -12.27 39.09 -18.52
N VAL A 284 -12.32 40.12 -19.36
CA VAL A 284 -11.22 40.52 -20.24
C VAL A 284 -9.93 40.66 -19.42
N SER A 285 -8.92 39.86 -19.73
CA SER A 285 -7.53 40.13 -19.41
C SER A 285 -6.66 39.50 -20.49
N LYS A 286 -6.23 40.35 -21.43
CA LYS A 286 -5.21 40.04 -22.43
C LYS A 286 -3.91 39.70 -21.69
N GLY A 287 -3.55 38.41 -21.65
CA GLY A 287 -2.27 37.92 -21.15
C GLY A 287 -1.69 36.95 -22.16
N LYS A 288 -0.55 37.33 -22.77
CA LYS A 288 0.18 36.58 -23.79
C LYS A 288 0.57 35.20 -23.26
N ILE A 289 0.12 34.12 -23.92
CA ILE A 289 0.72 32.79 -23.76
C ILE A 289 1.93 32.75 -24.68
N THR A 290 3.12 32.68 -24.09
CA THR A 290 4.40 32.57 -24.76
C THR A 290 4.49 31.21 -25.48
N MET A 291 4.60 31.24 -26.80
CA MET A 291 4.89 30.10 -27.67
C MET A 291 6.32 29.59 -27.44
N GLN A 292 6.57 28.84 -26.36
CA GLN A 292 7.90 28.24 -26.13
C GLN A 292 7.88 26.78 -25.63
N GLN A 293 6.75 26.06 -25.74
CA GLN A 293 6.70 24.63 -25.36
C GLN A 293 6.30 23.69 -26.51
N ALA A 294 6.29 24.16 -27.76
CA ALA A 294 5.97 23.34 -28.93
C ALA A 294 7.19 22.90 -29.77
N TYR A 295 8.42 23.28 -29.43
CA TYR A 295 9.58 23.14 -30.34
C TYR A 295 10.55 21.97 -30.08
N ASN A 296 10.20 20.97 -29.27
CA ASN A 296 11.12 19.84 -29.01
C ASN A 296 10.59 18.44 -29.42
N MET A 297 9.69 18.35 -30.41
CA MET A 297 9.26 17.04 -30.94
C MET A 297 9.32 16.86 -32.46
N GLU A 298 9.93 17.80 -33.19
CA GLU A 298 10.18 17.62 -34.64
C GLU A 298 11.63 17.29 -35.00
N GLU A 299 12.58 17.33 -34.05
CA GLU A 299 14.00 17.10 -34.34
C GLU A 299 14.51 15.67 -34.01
N LEU A 300 13.62 14.71 -33.71
CA LEU A 300 14.02 13.33 -33.39
C LEU A 300 13.53 12.25 -34.36
N VAL A 301 13.00 12.62 -35.53
CA VAL A 301 12.54 11.64 -36.55
C VAL A 301 13.43 11.61 -37.81
N ILE A 302 14.40 12.52 -37.96
CA ILE A 302 15.26 12.55 -39.16
C ILE A 302 16.58 11.78 -39.00
N ALA A 303 16.90 11.24 -37.83
CA ALA A 303 18.20 10.63 -37.57
C ALA A 303 18.25 9.09 -37.53
N THR A 304 17.38 8.34 -38.21
CA THR A 304 17.62 6.89 -38.46
C THR A 304 16.81 6.38 -39.66
N SER A 305 17.28 6.59 -40.90
CA SER A 305 16.95 5.70 -42.02
C SER A 305 17.92 5.92 -43.19
N PRO A 306 18.78 4.95 -43.55
CA PRO A 306 19.61 5.02 -44.75
C PRO A 306 19.16 3.96 -45.76
N TYR A 307 18.22 4.27 -46.66
CA TYR A 307 18.15 3.60 -47.97
C TYR A 307 17.59 4.55 -49.03
N VAL A 308 18.52 5.02 -49.86
CA VAL A 308 18.30 5.80 -51.08
C VAL A 308 17.97 4.84 -52.22
N VAL A 309 16.85 5.06 -52.91
CA VAL A 309 16.66 4.63 -54.30
C VAL A 309 16.02 5.78 -55.08
N HIS A 310 16.79 6.34 -56.02
CA HIS A 310 16.37 7.38 -56.96
C HIS A 310 15.28 6.88 -57.93
N PRO A 311 14.46 7.81 -58.47
CA PRO A 311 14.37 7.89 -59.92
C PRO A 311 14.66 9.29 -60.43
N THR A 312 15.54 9.34 -61.42
CA THR A 312 15.94 10.50 -62.23
C THR A 312 14.81 10.98 -63.13
N TRP A 313 14.36 12.22 -62.96
CA TRP A 313 13.64 12.96 -63.99
C TRP A 313 14.32 14.31 -64.17
N SER A 314 15.18 14.40 -65.19
CA SER A 314 15.78 15.65 -65.65
C SER A 314 14.83 16.28 -66.66
N ALA A 315 14.33 17.46 -66.34
CA ALA A 315 13.66 18.33 -67.30
C ALA A 315 14.69 19.31 -67.86
N GLN A 316 14.93 19.25 -69.17
CA GLN A 316 15.48 20.37 -69.94
C GLN A 316 14.58 20.60 -71.16
N VAL A 317 14.05 21.82 -71.22
CA VAL A 317 13.42 22.48 -72.36
C VAL A 317 14.52 23.18 -73.16
N ILE A 318 14.41 23.23 -74.50
CA ILE A 318 14.85 24.28 -75.47
C ILE A 318 14.78 23.66 -76.89
N ILE A 319 13.78 24.00 -77.71
CA ILE A 319 13.81 24.99 -78.82
C ILE A 319 14.82 24.63 -79.92
N LEU A 320 14.38 23.88 -80.94
CA LEU A 320 14.13 24.27 -82.35
C LEU A 320 13.87 23.02 -83.20
#